data_AF-A0A7L4KFP1-F1
#
_entry.id   AF-A0A7L4KFP1-F1
#
_cell.length_a   1.000
_cell.length_b   1.000
_cell.length_c   1.000
_cell.angle_alpha   90.00
_cell.angle_beta   90.00
_cell.angle_gamma   90.00
#
_symmetry.space_group_name_H-M   'P 1'
#
loop_
_entity.id
_entity.type
_entity.pdbx_description
1 polymer ?
#
loop_
_entity_poly.entity_id
_entity_poly.type
_entity_poly.pdbx_seq_one_letter_code
_entity_poly.pdbx_strand_id
1 'polypeptide(L)' 'GEVRCSLDGSVPFRLQSSRGSYYSVVTSRELDREEVSEYNVTVRARDGGSP' A
#
# COMPACT_ATOMS: atom_id res chain seq x y z
N GLY A 1 -2.65 -8.70 -17.83
CA GLY A 1 -2.16 -9.64 -16.80
C GLY A 1 -2.70 -9.22 -15.47
N GLU A 2 -3.03 -10.17 -14.59
CA GLU A 2 -3.39 -9.88 -13.20
C GLU A 2 -2.12 -9.48 -12.44
N VAL A 3 -2.16 -8.33 -11.76
CA VAL A 3 -1.07 -7.85 -10.89
C VAL A 3 -1.65 -7.65 -9.50
N ARG A 4 -1.04 -8.31 -8.51
CA ARG A 4 -1.42 -8.18 -7.10
C ARG A 4 -0.45 -7.26 -6.40
N CYS A 5 -0.98 -6.21 -5.78
CA CYS A 5 -0.21 -5.26 -4.98
C CYS A 5 -0.51 -5.43 -3.49
N SER A 6 0.51 -5.29 -2.65
CA SER A 6 0.40 -5.33 -1.19
C SER A 6 1.29 -4.28 -0.54
N LEU A 7 0.90 -3.79 0.64
CA LEU A 7 1.80 -3.03 1.51
C LEU A 7 2.56 -3.98 2.42
N ASP A 8 3.84 -3.70 2.62
CA ASP A 8 4.68 -4.43 3.56
C ASP A 8 4.68 -3.76 4.93
N GLY A 9 4.80 -4.57 5.98
CA GLY A 9 4.85 -4.10 7.36
C GLY A 9 3.52 -3.65 7.98
N SER A 10 3.57 -3.32 9.26
CA SER A 10 2.42 -2.82 10.03
C SER A 10 2.42 -1.30 10.05
N VAL A 11 1.92 -0.69 8.98
CA VAL A 11 1.79 0.76 8.82
C VAL A 11 0.31 1.18 8.83
N PRO A 12 -0.04 2.41 9.27
CA PRO A 12 -1.42 2.89 9.32
C PRO A 12 -1.95 3.32 7.94
N PHE A 13 -1.59 2.57 6.89
CA PHE A 13 -2.02 2.80 5.52
C PHE A 13 -2.58 1.51 4.91
N ARG A 14 -3.44 1.67 3.91
CA ARG A 14 -4.00 0.57 3.13
C ARG A 14 -3.93 0.88 1.64
N LEU A 15 -3.76 -0.15 0.82
CA LEU A 15 -3.94 -0.04 -0.63
C LEU A 15 -5.42 -0.14 -0.95
N GLN A 16 -5.91 0.83 -1.72
CA GLN A 16 -7.22 0.81 -2.31
C GLN A 16 -7.07 0.61 -3.82
N SER A 17 -7.69 -0.44 -4.35
CA SER A 17 -7.74 -0.66 -5.80
C SER A 17 -8.68 0.36 -6.43
N SER A 18 -8.21 1.04 -7.46
CA SER A 18 -9.04 1.85 -8.35
C SER A 18 -9.30 1.08 -9.65
N ARG A 19 -9.85 1.77 -10.66
CA ARG A 19 -10.21 1.18 -11.95
C ARG A 19 -8.95 0.73 -12.72
N GLY A 20 -8.88 -0.54 -13.10
CA GLY A 20 -7.74 -1.11 -13.80
C GLY A 20 -6.58 -1.49 -12.87
N SER A 21 -5.34 -1.16 -13.25
CA SER A 21 -4.12 -1.44 -12.48
C SER A 21 -3.67 -0.27 -11.59
N TYR A 22 -4.55 0.68 -11.34
CA TYR A 22 -4.27 1.85 -10.51
C TYR A 22 -4.60 1.57 -9.05
N TYR A 23 -3.68 1.91 -8.16
CA TYR A 23 -3.84 1.77 -6.72
C TYR A 23 -3.55 3.10 -6.04
N SER A 24 -4.28 3.37 -4.96
CA SER A 24 -4.05 4.52 -4.08
C SER A 24 -3.65 4.03 -2.69
N VAL A 25 -2.63 4.66 -2.11
CA VAL A 25 -2.29 4.47 -0.70
C VAL A 25 -3.10 5.49 0.09
N VAL A 26 -3.97 5.01 0.97
CA VAL A 26 -4.82 5.86 1.82
C VAL A 26 -4.54 5.55 3.29
N THR A 27 -4.70 6.56 4.14
CA THR A 27 -4.60 6.39 5.59
C THR A 27 -5.72 5.48 6.09
N SER A 28 -5.42 4.56 7.01
CA SER A 28 -6.41 3.67 7.61
C SER A 28 -6.93 4.18 8.96
N ARG A 29 -6.25 5.17 9.55
CA ARG A 29 -6.61 5.88 10.78
C ARG A 29 -6.02 7.28 10.77
N GLU A 30 -6.38 8.09 11.76
CA GLU A 30 -5.77 9.39 12.02
C GLU A 30 -4.28 9.24 12.37
N LEU A 31 -3.49 10.22 11.93
CA LEU A 31 -2.05 10.28 12.12
C LEU A 31 -1.69 11.51 12.95
N ASP A 32 -0.81 11.32 13.91
CA ASP A 32 -0.25 12.40 14.71
C ASP A 32 1.22 12.60 14.32
N ARG A 33 1.58 13.84 13.96
CA ARG A 33 2.93 14.22 13.57
C ARG A 33 3.90 14.25 14.76
N GLU A 34 3.42 14.59 15.95
CA GLU A 34 4.24 14.62 17.17
C GLU A 34 4.61 13.21 17.63
N GLU A 35 3.72 12.22 17.39
CA GLU A 35 4.04 10.81 17.63
C GLU A 35 5.00 10.25 16.57
N VAL A 36 4.67 10.42 15.28
CA VAL A 36 5.47 9.92 14.15
C VAL A 36 5.43 10.92 13.00
N SER A 37 6.56 11.55 12.73
CA SER A 37 6.66 12.57 11.68
C SER A 37 6.73 12.02 10.26
N GLU A 38 7.20 10.78 10.09
CA GLU A 38 7.51 10.17 8.79
C GLU A 38 7.28 8.66 8.79
N TYR A 39 6.87 8.12 7.63
CA TYR A 39 6.62 6.69 7.45
C TYR A 39 7.28 6.17 6.17
N ASN A 40 7.95 5.02 6.28
CA ASN A 40 8.44 4.28 5.13
C ASN A 40 7.35 3.32 4.66
N VAL A 41 6.78 3.58 3.48
CA VAL A 41 5.74 2.73 2.89
C VAL A 41 6.32 1.95 1.72
N THR A 42 6.42 0.63 1.86
CA THR A 42 6.90 -0.25 0.79
C THR A 42 5.73 -0.93 0.11
N VAL A 43 5.54 -0.64 -1.18
CA VAL A 43 4.57 -1.33 -2.04
C VAL A 43 5.27 -2.48 -2.75
N ARG A 44 4.71 -3.68 -2.68
CA ARG A 44 5.16 -4.85 -3.43
C ARG A 44 4.13 -5.19 -4.50
N ALA A 45 4.58 -5.31 -5.76
CA ALA A 45 3.77 -5.78 -6.87
C ALA A 45 4.25 -7.17 -7.31
N ARG A 46 3.32 -8.08 -7.55
CA ARG A 46 3.57 -9.44 -8.07
C ARG A 46 2.68 -9.67 -9.28
N ASP A 47 3.25 -10.13 -10.38
CA ASP A 47 2.45 -10.65 -11.49
C ASP A 47 1.86 -12.03 -11.14
N GLY A 48 0.82 -12.43 -11.86
CA GLY A 48 0.18 -13.75 -11.72
C GLY A 48 0.92 -14.89 -12.42
N GLY A 49 2.14 -14.68 -12.91
CA GLY A 49 2.96 -15.72 -13.49
C GLY A 49 3.51 -16.67 -12.42
N SER A 50 4.04 -17.80 -12.89
CA SER A 50 4.84 -18.73 -12.07
C SER A 50 6.22 -18.85 -12.72
N PRO A 51 7.31 -18.87 -11.93
CA PRO A 51 8.65 -19.06 -12.47
C PRO A 51 8.83 -20.43 -13.11
#